data_AF-A0A542IVJ5-F1
#
_entry.id   AF-A0A542IVJ5-F1
#
_cell.length_a   1.000
_cell.length_b   1.000
_cell.length_c   1.000
_cell.angle_alpha   90.00
_cell.angle_beta   90.00
_cell.angle_gamma   90.00
#
_symmetry.space_group_name_H-M   'P 1'
#
loop_
_entity.id
_entity.type
_entity.pdbx_description
1 polymer ?
#
loop_
_entity_poly.entity_id
_entity_poly.type
_entity_poly.pdbx_seq_one_letter_code
_entity_poly.pdbx_strand_id
1 'polypeptide(L)' 'MSGPVEENLVRAAVDKAEDEMIFIGPDHPYYPLLAELVAAVGKAWQQGFEQGRHGGNHSNPYTWNGPEG' A
#
# COMPACT_ATOMS: atom_id res chain seq x y z
N MET A 1 -14.03 13.67 -15.49
CA MET A 1 -14.75 12.38 -15.51
C MET A 1 -14.21 11.55 -14.36
N SER A 2 -14.86 11.61 -13.21
CA SER A 2 -14.50 10.79 -12.05
C SER A 2 -15.14 9.42 -12.28
N GLY A 3 -14.31 8.39 -12.49
CA GLY A 3 -14.78 7.01 -12.58
C GLY A 3 -15.54 6.59 -11.32
N PRO A 4 -16.35 5.53 -11.40
CA PRO A 4 -17.13 5.06 -10.26
C PRO A 4 -16.19 4.86 -9.08
N VAL A 5 -16.61 5.37 -7.92
CA VAL A 5 -16.02 5.05 -6.63
C VAL A 5 -16.33 3.56 -6.38
N GLU A 6 -15.64 2.65 -7.08
CA GLU A 6 -15.30 1.38 -6.45
C GLU A 6 -14.56 1.81 -5.19
N GLU A 7 -15.22 1.71 -4.05
CA GLU A 7 -14.62 1.92 -2.74
C GLU A 7 -13.23 1.29 -2.78
N ASN A 8 -12.19 2.10 -2.60
CA ASN A 8 -10.82 1.67 -2.79
C ASN A 8 -10.56 0.52 -1.81
N LEU A 9 -10.73 -0.72 -2.28
CA LEU A 9 -10.74 -1.93 -1.46
C LEU A 9 -9.41 -2.11 -0.72
N VAL A 10 -8.33 -1.65 -1.35
CA VAL A 10 -6.99 -1.63 -0.75
C VAL A 10 -6.97 -0.68 0.45
N ARG A 11 -7.62 0.49 0.35
CA ARG A 11 -7.75 1.43 1.47
C ARG A 11 -8.58 0.86 2.61
N ALA A 12 -9.73 0.29 2.31
CA ALA A 12 -10.56 -0.35 3.32
C ALA A 12 -9.80 -1.50 4.02
N ALA A 13 -8.99 -2.27 3.29
CA ALA A 13 -8.17 -3.33 3.86
C ALA A 13 -7.03 -2.81 4.76
N VAL A 14 -6.37 -1.72 4.36
CA VAL A 14 -5.31 -1.07 5.15
C VAL A 14 -5.88 -0.45 6.42
N ASP A 15 -6.97 0.31 6.31
CA ASP A 15 -7.65 0.94 7.46
C ASP A 15 -8.07 -0.14 8.48
N LYS A 16 -8.65 -1.26 8.00
CA LYS A 16 -9.00 -2.39 8.86
C LYS A 16 -7.77 -3.02 9.52
N ALA A 17 -6.66 -3.18 8.79
CA ALA A 17 -5.44 -3.75 9.34
C ALA A 17 -4.84 -2.87 10.44
N GLU A 18 -4.86 -1.55 10.26
CA GLU A 18 -4.44 -0.57 11.28
C GLU A 18 -5.32 -0.64 12.53
N ASP A 19 -6.65 -0.72 12.35
CA ASP A 19 -7.58 -0.88 13.47
C ASP A 19 -7.34 -2.18 14.25
N GLU A 20 -7.16 -3.31 13.55
CA GLU A 20 -6.87 -4.61 14.17
C GLU A 20 -5.53 -4.59 14.92
N MET A 21 -4.53 -3.86 14.41
CA MET A 21 -3.23 -3.67 15.07
C MET A 21 -3.35 -3.03 16.47
N ILE A 22 -4.36 -2.18 16.70
CA ILE A 22 -4.65 -1.61 18.03
C ILE A 22 -5.07 -2.71 19.01
N PHE A 23 -5.84 -3.70 18.54
CA PHE A 23 -6.36 -4.78 19.39
C PHE A 23 -5.33 -5.87 19.70
N ILE A 24 -4.45 -6.22 18.75
CA ILE A 24 -3.40 -7.21 18.98
C ILE A 24 -2.21 -6.65 19.77
N GLY A 25 -1.88 -5.37 19.56
CA GLY A 25 -0.73 -4.72 20.19
C GLY A 25 0.64 -5.19 19.69
N PRO A 26 1.72 -4.48 20.06
CA PRO A 26 3.07 -4.67 19.51
C PRO A 26 3.74 -5.99 19.88
N ASP A 27 3.30 -6.63 20.97
CA ASP A 27 3.87 -7.91 21.44
C ASP A 27 3.31 -9.13 20.68
N HIS A 28 2.34 -8.92 19.79
CA HIS A 28 1.75 -10.01 19.02
C HIS A 28 2.70 -10.49 17.91
N PRO A 29 2.87 -11.81 17.71
CA PRO A 29 3.82 -12.36 16.73
C PRO A 29 3.67 -11.83 15.31
N TYR A 30 2.46 -11.45 14.91
CA TYR A 30 2.17 -10.94 13.56
C TYR A 30 2.18 -9.41 13.47
N TYR A 31 2.32 -8.69 14.59
CA TYR A 31 2.32 -7.22 14.57
C TYR A 31 3.42 -6.63 13.68
N PRO A 32 4.69 -7.10 13.73
CA PRO A 32 5.74 -6.55 12.86
C PRO A 32 5.43 -6.73 11.37
N LEU A 33 4.87 -7.89 10.99
CA LEU A 33 4.51 -8.20 9.61
C LEU A 33 3.38 -7.29 9.10
N LEU A 34 2.33 -7.08 9.93
CA LEU A 34 1.22 -6.20 9.59
C LEU A 34 1.67 -4.74 9.49
N ALA A 35 2.52 -4.29 10.43
CA ALA A 35 3.09 -2.95 10.42
C ALA A 35 3.92 -2.69 9.17
N GLU A 36 4.76 -3.64 8.77
CA GLU A 36 5.57 -3.55 7.56
C GLU A 36 4.70 -3.49 6.30
N LEU A 37 3.67 -4.33 6.22
CA LEU A 37 2.74 -4.36 5.10
C LEU A 37 2.00 -3.03 4.93
N VAL A 38 1.38 -2.53 6.01
CA VAL A 38 0.66 -1.24 6.02
C VAL A 38 1.59 -0.11 5.58
N ALA A 39 2.80 -0.05 6.14
CA ALA A 39 3.79 0.96 5.80
C ALA A 39 4.26 0.86 4.33
N ALA A 40 4.43 -0.34 3.81
CA ALA A 40 4.83 -0.56 2.41
C ALA A 40 3.74 -0.10 1.44
N VAL A 41 2.47 -0.40 1.71
CA VAL A 41 1.34 0.04 0.88
C VAL A 41 1.23 1.58 0.91
N GLY A 42 1.35 2.20 2.08
CA GLY A 42 1.35 3.66 2.21
C GLY A 42 2.46 4.33 1.39
N LYS A 43 3.68 3.78 1.45
CA LYS A 43 4.81 4.26 0.62
C LYS A 43 4.55 4.09 -0.87
N ALA A 44 3.95 2.97 -1.29
CA ALA A 44 3.64 2.71 -2.70
C ALA A 44 2.64 3.72 -3.26
N TRP A 45 1.61 4.07 -2.50
CA TRP A 45 0.69 5.13 -2.89
C TRP A 45 1.35 6.50 -2.96
N GLN A 46 2.18 6.87 -1.97
CA GLN A 46 2.89 8.14 -2.02
C GLN A 46 3.77 8.24 -3.26
N GLN A 47 4.51 7.17 -3.58
CA GLN A 47 5.37 7.13 -4.76
C GLN A 47 4.57 7.17 -6.08
N GLY A 48 3.44 6.47 -6.17
CA GLY A 48 2.56 6.53 -7.34
C GLY A 48 1.96 7.94 -7.52
N PHE A 49 1.57 8.60 -6.43
CA PHE A 49 1.11 9.97 -6.43
C PHE A 49 2.20 10.94 -6.91
N GLU A 50 3.42 10.80 -6.38
CA GLU A 50 4.58 11.60 -6.80
C GLU A 50 4.92 11.35 -8.29
N GLN A 51 4.90 10.10 -8.76
CA GLN A 51 5.13 9.76 -10.16
C GLN A 51 4.11 10.41 -11.09
N GLY A 52 2.83 10.38 -10.72
CA GLY A 52 1.75 11.06 -11.46
C GLY A 52 1.93 12.58 -11.48
N ARG A 53 2.45 13.16 -10.40
CA ARG A 53 2.72 14.60 -10.28
C ARG A 53 3.95 15.06 -11.07
N HIS A 54 4.94 14.18 -11.24
CA HIS A 54 6.20 14.46 -11.94
C HIS A 54 6.21 14.06 -13.43
N GLY A 55 5.08 13.64 -13.99
CA GLY A 55 4.96 13.40 -15.44
C GLY A 55 5.59 12.10 -15.93
N GLY A 56 5.66 11.06 -15.09
CA GLY A 56 5.81 9.67 -15.54
C GLY A 56 7.11 9.28 -16.25
N ASN A 57 8.19 10.06 -16.16
CA ASN A 57 9.43 9.77 -16.91
C ASN A 57 10.39 8.77 -16.21
N HIS A 58 9.92 8.08 -15.16
CA HIS A 58 10.70 7.10 -14.41
C HIS A 58 10.06 5.72 -14.52
N SER A 59 10.89 4.69 -14.70
CA SER A 59 10.46 3.28 -14.70
C SER A 59 9.66 3.00 -13.44
N ASN A 60 8.46 2.46 -13.57
CA ASN A 60 7.60 2.14 -12.43
C ASN A 60 8.32 1.08 -11.56
N PRO A 61 8.74 1.39 -10.33
CA PRO A 61 9.46 0.45 -9.48
C PRO A 61 8.59 -0.71 -8.99
N TYR A 62 7.26 -0.65 -9.24
CA TYR A 62 6.29 -1.68 -8.89
C TYR A 62 5.97 -2.63 -10.05
N THR A 63 6.68 -2.57 -11.18
CA THR A 63 6.59 -3.66 -12.17
C THR A 63 7.09 -4.94 -11.50
N TRP A 64 6.17 -5.85 -11.24
CA TRP A 64 6.48 -7.22 -10.84
C TRP A 64 7.25 -7.88 -11.98
N ASN A 65 8.57 -7.70 -11.99
CA ASN A 65 9.47 -8.53 -12.76
C ASN A 65 9.50 -9.85 -12.00
N GLY A 66 8.63 -10.77 -12.39
CA GLY A 66 8.71 -12.15 -11.92
C GLY A 66 10.10 -12.73 -12.17
N PRO A 67 10.44 -13.90 -11.59
CA PRO A 67 11.78 -14.48 -11.66
C PRO A 67 12.26 -14.91 -13.06
N GLU A 68 11.62 -14.47 -14.14
CA GLU A 68 12.06 -14.71 -15.51
C GLU A 68 12.12 -13.36 -16.24
N GLY A 69 13.36 -12.86 -16.37
CA GLY A 69 13.70 -11.80 -17.34
C GLY A 69 13.85 -12.36 -18.75
#